data_AF-A0A094C8U8-F1
#
_entry.id   AF-A0A094C8U8-F1
#
_cell.length_a   1.000
_cell.length_b   1.000
_cell.length_c   1.000
_cell.angle_alpha   90.00
_cell.angle_beta   90.00
_cell.angle_gamma   90.00
#
_symmetry.space_group_name_H-M   'P 1'
#
loop_
_entity.id
_entity.type
_entity.pdbx_description
1 polymer ?
#
loop_
_entity_poly.entity_id
_entity_poly.type
_entity_poly.pdbx_seq_one_letter_code
_entity_poly.pdbx_strand_id
1 'polypeptide(L)'
;GFAATGLVPYNPERVLSKLNTQLRTPTPPLPTLNQQSPWAPETPHNIRELECQASVIQGFIQRRTAGSSSPTDQAVQQLVKGCQMAMHSAVLLADENRRLRAANERQKKKRAVRRSYIATGGVLTAQEGLNRSKSTDLQVMGQSTGGAEEQRIRAPQMSY
;
A
#
# COMPACT_ATOMS: atom_id res chain seq x y z
N GLY A 1 1.09 -26.78 54.22
CA GLY A 1 1.56 -28.19 54.22
C GLY A 1 0.80 -29.00 55.25
N PHE A 2 0.89 -30.33 55.25
CA PHE A 2 0.08 -31.23 56.08
C PHE A 2 0.00 -30.84 57.57
N ALA A 3 1.10 -30.36 58.16
CA ALA A 3 1.14 -29.89 59.55
C ALA A 3 0.27 -28.63 59.79
N ALA A 4 0.19 -27.71 58.82
CA ALA A 4 -0.63 -26.50 58.92
C ALA A 4 -2.13 -26.78 58.83
N THR A 5 -2.51 -27.93 58.29
CA THR A 5 -3.92 -28.38 58.19
C THR A 5 -4.28 -29.39 59.28
N GLY A 6 -3.38 -29.67 60.22
CA GLY A 6 -3.58 -30.68 61.28
C GLY A 6 -3.68 -32.13 60.77
N LEU A 7 -3.28 -32.38 59.52
CA LEU A 7 -3.34 -33.71 58.92
C LEU A 7 -2.01 -34.44 59.15
N VAL A 8 -2.07 -35.62 59.76
CA VAL A 8 -0.91 -36.49 59.97
C VAL A 8 -1.06 -37.73 59.07
N PRO A 9 -0.25 -37.88 58.01
CA PRO A 9 -0.31 -39.05 57.15
C PRO A 9 0.06 -40.30 57.93
N TYR A 10 -0.78 -41.34 57.82
CA TYR A 10 -0.53 -42.66 58.42
C TYR A 10 0.81 -43.28 57.99
N ASN A 11 1.27 -42.98 56.77
CA ASN A 11 2.59 -43.38 56.27
C ASN A 11 3.26 -42.20 55.55
N PRO A 12 4.22 -41.50 56.20
CA PRO A 12 4.87 -40.33 55.63
C PRO A 12 5.73 -40.67 54.41
N GLU A 13 6.40 -41.83 54.38
CA GLU A 13 7.27 -42.25 53.27
C GLU A 13 6.50 -42.44 51.96
N ARG A 14 5.25 -42.92 52.05
CA ARG A 14 4.37 -43.03 50.87
C ARG A 14 3.98 -41.67 50.29
N VAL A 15 3.86 -40.65 51.14
CA VAL A 15 3.60 -39.28 50.69
C VAL A 15 4.86 -38.68 50.09
N LEU A 16 6.01 -38.84 50.76
CA LEU A 16 7.30 -38.32 50.29
C LEU A 16 7.71 -38.92 48.94
N SER A 17 7.55 -40.22 48.73
CA SER A 17 7.85 -40.88 47.45
C SER A 17 7.01 -40.37 46.27
N LYS A 18 5.79 -39.87 46.52
CA LYS A 18 4.94 -39.23 45.49
C LYS A 18 5.25 -37.76 45.28
N LEU A 19 5.77 -37.07 46.31
CA LEU A 19 6.21 -35.68 46.22
C LEU A 19 7.61 -35.56 45.62
N ASN A 20 8.42 -36.62 45.69
CA ASN A 20 9.72 -36.72 45.06
C ASN A 20 9.60 -37.02 43.55
N THR A 21 8.62 -36.41 42.88
CA THR A 21 8.69 -36.24 41.44
C THR A 21 9.85 -35.29 41.19
N GLN A 22 10.78 -35.66 40.31
CA GLN A 22 11.82 -34.73 39.92
C GLN A 22 11.14 -33.45 39.45
N LEU A 23 11.28 -32.36 40.21
CA LEU A 23 10.96 -31.00 39.79
C LEU A 23 11.99 -30.61 38.74
N ARG A 24 11.99 -31.34 37.62
CA ARG A 24 12.58 -30.89 36.40
C ARG A 24 11.54 -29.94 35.83
N THR A 25 11.58 -28.69 36.27
CA THR A 25 11.24 -27.62 35.34
C THR A 25 12.20 -27.83 34.18
N PRO A 26 11.76 -28.28 33.00
CA PRO A 26 12.61 -28.12 31.83
C PRO A 26 12.94 -26.63 31.83
N THR A 27 14.21 -26.29 31.95
CA THR A 27 14.69 -24.94 31.66
C THR A 27 13.98 -24.55 30.37
N PRO A 28 13.16 -23.48 30.34
CA PRO A 28 12.60 -23.05 29.07
C PRO A 28 13.79 -22.94 28.13
N PRO A 29 13.75 -23.54 26.94
CA PRO A 29 14.86 -23.43 26.01
C PRO A 29 15.21 -21.95 25.96
N LEU A 30 16.48 -21.63 26.28
CA LEU A 30 17.00 -20.29 26.07
C LEU A 30 16.50 -19.88 24.69
N PRO A 31 15.75 -18.78 24.53
CA PRO A 31 15.27 -18.41 23.23
C PRO A 31 16.53 -18.38 22.37
N THR A 32 16.62 -19.32 21.43
CA THR A 32 17.56 -19.16 20.35
C THR A 32 17.26 -17.76 19.86
N LEU A 33 18.30 -16.95 19.69
CA LEU A 33 18.19 -15.64 19.07
C LEU A 33 17.83 -15.86 17.59
N ASN A 34 16.71 -16.56 17.37
CA ASN A 34 15.98 -16.56 16.15
C ASN A 34 15.46 -15.14 16.11
N GLN A 35 15.95 -14.40 15.13
CA GLN A 35 15.60 -13.01 14.85
C GLN A 35 14.12 -12.89 14.41
N GLN A 36 13.22 -13.66 15.02
CA GLN A 36 11.81 -13.35 15.02
C GLN A 36 11.68 -12.18 15.98
N SER A 37 11.66 -10.98 15.39
CA SER A 37 11.24 -9.77 16.07
C SER A 37 10.06 -10.12 16.99
N PRO A 38 10.06 -9.71 18.27
CA PRO A 38 8.89 -9.85 19.13
C PRO A 38 7.70 -9.38 18.32
N TRP A 39 6.72 -10.26 18.11
CA TRP A 39 5.54 -9.93 17.32
C TRP A 39 4.96 -8.61 17.84
N ALA A 40 5.22 -7.54 17.11
CA ALA A 40 4.74 -6.20 17.40
C ALA A 40 3.62 -5.96 16.40
N PRO A 41 2.36 -5.83 16.86
CA PRO A 41 1.24 -5.55 15.98
C PRO A 41 1.35 -4.10 15.48
N GLU A 42 2.24 -3.87 14.52
CA GLU A 42 2.28 -2.64 13.75
C GLU A 42 1.18 -2.63 12.69
N THR A 43 0.78 -1.43 12.28
CA THR A 43 -0.22 -1.26 11.22
C THR A 43 0.37 -1.77 9.89
N PRO A 44 -0.30 -2.69 9.17
CA PRO A 44 0.21 -3.20 7.90
C PRO A 44 0.21 -2.10 6.83
N HIS A 45 1.34 -1.93 6.14
CA HIS A 45 1.52 -0.88 5.12
C HIS A 45 1.16 -1.36 3.71
N ASN A 46 1.11 -2.68 3.52
CA ASN A 46 0.76 -3.30 2.25
C ASN A 46 -0.08 -4.56 2.47
N ILE A 47 -0.64 -5.06 1.37
CA ILE A 47 -1.55 -6.21 1.38
C ILE A 47 -0.84 -7.49 1.84
N ARG A 48 0.43 -7.67 1.51
CA ARG A 48 1.20 -8.86 1.93
C ARG A 48 1.39 -8.90 3.43
N GLU A 49 1.72 -7.76 4.03
CA GLU A 49 1.81 -7.62 5.49
C GLU A 49 0.46 -7.89 6.16
N LEU A 50 -0.62 -7.33 5.61
CA LEU A 50 -1.98 -7.57 6.11
C LEU A 50 -2.34 -9.06 6.07
N GLU A 51 -2.04 -9.76 4.98
CA GLU A 51 -2.30 -11.20 4.82
C GLU A 51 -1.45 -12.06 5.76
N CYS A 52 -0.16 -11.74 5.90
CA CYS A 52 0.72 -12.40 6.86
C CYS A 52 0.19 -12.23 8.29
N GLN A 53 -0.16 -11.00 8.67
CA GLN A 53 -0.66 -10.72 10.01
C GLN A 53 -2.00 -11.41 10.27
N ALA A 54 -2.92 -11.35 9.30
CA ALA A 54 -4.21 -12.04 9.37
C ALA A 54 -4.04 -13.55 9.59
N SER A 55 -3.14 -14.18 8.86
CA SER A 55 -2.85 -15.62 8.97
C SER A 55 -2.33 -15.99 10.36
N VAL A 56 -1.46 -15.16 10.93
CA VAL A 56 -0.95 -15.35 12.30
C VAL A 56 -2.09 -15.26 13.32
N ILE A 57 -2.93 -14.22 13.24
CA ILE A 57 -4.05 -13.99 14.16
C ILE A 57 -5.08 -15.13 14.06
N GLN A 58 -5.46 -15.53 12.85
CA GLN A 58 -6.38 -16.64 12.61
C GLN A 58 -5.84 -17.96 13.17
N GLY A 59 -4.54 -18.25 12.97
CA GLY A 59 -3.91 -19.42 13.55
C GLY A 59 -3.94 -19.42 15.08
N PHE A 60 -3.81 -18.26 15.74
CA PHE A 60 -3.99 -18.16 17.18
C PHE A 60 -5.43 -18.40 17.64
N ILE A 61 -6.41 -17.86 16.92
CA ILE A 61 -7.83 -18.04 17.24
C ILE A 61 -8.20 -19.52 17.11
N GLN A 62 -7.85 -20.16 15.99
CA GLN A 62 -8.14 -21.57 15.73
C GLN A 62 -7.56 -22.51 16.80
N ARG A 63 -6.31 -22.27 17.23
CA ARG A 63 -5.67 -23.03 18.32
C ARG A 63 -6.39 -22.89 19.65
N ARG A 64 -7.04 -21.75 19.92
CA ARG A 64 -7.80 -21.50 21.15
C ARG A 64 -9.22 -22.04 21.10
N THR A 65 -9.85 -22.07 19.92
CA THR A 65 -11.28 -22.41 19.78
C THR A 65 -11.54 -23.86 19.34
N ALA A 66 -10.55 -24.75 19.47
CA ALA A 66 -10.66 -26.17 19.08
C ALA A 66 -11.18 -26.38 17.63
N GLY A 67 -10.90 -25.44 16.72
CA GLY A 67 -11.35 -25.49 15.33
C GLY A 67 -12.81 -25.05 15.09
N SER A 68 -13.53 -24.60 16.12
CA SER A 68 -14.86 -23.98 15.95
C SER A 68 -14.71 -22.56 15.36
N SER A 69 -15.49 -22.26 14.32
CA SER A 69 -15.68 -20.91 13.78
C SER A 69 -16.40 -20.05 14.82
N SER A 70 -15.64 -19.27 15.59
CA SER A 70 -16.21 -18.36 16.58
C SER A 70 -16.70 -17.07 15.91
N PRO A 71 -17.68 -16.35 16.50
CA PRO A 71 -18.07 -15.02 16.04
C PRO A 71 -16.88 -14.04 15.90
N THR A 72 -15.85 -14.23 16.73
CA THR A 72 -14.59 -13.46 16.66
C THR A 72 -13.80 -13.76 15.39
N ASP A 73 -13.70 -15.01 14.96
CA ASP A 73 -12.99 -15.37 13.73
C ASP A 73 -13.68 -14.73 12.50
N GLN A 74 -15.01 -14.80 12.45
CA GLN A 74 -15.79 -14.15 11.40
C GLN A 74 -15.58 -12.63 11.40
N ALA A 75 -15.61 -11.98 12.57
CA ALA A 75 -15.36 -10.54 12.66
C ALA A 75 -13.96 -10.16 12.14
N VAL A 76 -12.93 -10.94 12.49
CA VAL A 76 -11.56 -10.74 12.00
C VAL A 76 -11.49 -10.91 10.48
N GLN A 77 -12.13 -11.93 9.92
CA GLN A 77 -12.19 -12.13 8.45
C GLN A 77 -12.85 -10.94 7.73
N GLN A 78 -13.93 -10.40 8.27
CA GLN A 78 -14.59 -9.22 7.69
C GLN A 78 -13.70 -7.97 7.78
N LEU A 79 -12.98 -7.79 8.89
CA LEU A 79 -12.00 -6.70 9.03
C LEU A 79 -10.89 -6.81 7.99
N VAL A 80 -10.33 -8.00 7.80
CA VAL A 80 -9.28 -8.24 6.80
C VAL A 80 -9.77 -7.88 5.40
N LYS A 81 -10.98 -8.32 5.02
CA LYS A 81 -11.60 -7.95 3.73
C LYS A 81 -11.78 -6.43 3.60
N GLY A 82 -12.29 -5.78 4.64
CA GLY A 82 -12.44 -4.32 4.66
C GLY A 82 -11.11 -3.59 4.45
N CYS A 83 -10.04 -4.03 5.12
CA CYS A 83 -8.70 -3.50 4.94
C CYS A 83 -8.17 -3.71 3.52
N GLN A 84 -8.34 -4.91 2.94
CA GLN A 84 -7.97 -5.20 1.55
C GLN A 84 -8.68 -4.26 0.57
N MET A 85 -10.00 -4.09 0.72
CA MET A 85 -10.80 -3.18 -0.11
C MET A 85 -10.31 -1.74 0.00
N ALA A 86 -10.02 -1.27 1.21
CA ALA A 86 -9.51 0.08 1.44
C ALA A 86 -8.13 0.29 0.81
N MET A 87 -7.21 -0.67 0.97
CA MET A 87 -5.87 -0.61 0.38
C MET A 87 -5.94 -0.59 -1.16
N HIS A 88 -6.74 -1.46 -1.77
CA HIS A 88 -6.95 -1.46 -3.22
C HIS A 88 -7.54 -0.14 -3.71
N SER A 89 -8.56 0.37 -3.02
CA SER A 89 -9.19 1.64 -3.36
C SER A 89 -8.20 2.80 -3.25
N ALA A 90 -7.35 2.82 -2.23
CA ALA A 90 -6.32 3.83 -2.06
C ALA A 90 -5.31 3.84 -3.22
N VAL A 91 -4.92 2.67 -3.72
CA VAL A 91 -4.03 2.55 -4.89
C VAL A 91 -4.68 3.15 -6.14
N LEU A 92 -5.94 2.78 -6.41
CA LEU A 92 -6.67 3.30 -7.58
C LEU A 92 -6.87 4.82 -7.49
N LEU A 93 -7.25 5.32 -6.33
CA LEU A 93 -7.43 6.74 -6.09
C LEU A 93 -6.13 7.52 -6.24
N ALA A 94 -5.00 6.96 -5.79
CA ALA A 94 -3.69 7.59 -5.94
C ALA A 94 -3.31 7.74 -7.42
N ASP A 95 -3.56 6.73 -8.25
CA ASP A 95 -3.31 6.78 -9.69
C ASP A 95 -4.21 7.81 -10.39
N GLU A 96 -5.52 7.77 -10.09
CA GLU A 96 -6.47 8.72 -10.66
C GLU A 96 -6.12 10.16 -10.28
N ASN A 97 -5.76 10.41 -9.01
CA ASN A 97 -5.35 11.72 -8.53
C ASN A 97 -4.09 12.21 -9.26
N ARG A 98 -3.11 11.33 -9.48
CA ARG A 98 -1.91 11.63 -10.27
C ARG A 98 -2.27 12.05 -11.70
N ARG A 99 -3.15 11.30 -12.36
CA ARG A 99 -3.60 11.57 -13.74
C ARG A 99 -4.36 12.90 -13.83
N LEU A 100 -5.25 13.16 -12.87
CA LEU A 100 -6.00 14.42 -12.78
C LEU A 100 -5.09 15.62 -12.56
N ARG A 101 -4.08 15.50 -11.70
CA ARG A 101 -3.08 16.56 -11.50
C ARG A 101 -2.29 16.84 -12.77
N ALA A 102 -1.83 15.81 -13.48
CA ALA A 102 -1.11 15.98 -14.74
C ALA A 102 -1.97 16.67 -15.82
N ALA A 103 -3.24 16.27 -15.95
CA ALA A 103 -4.18 16.89 -16.88
C ALA A 103 -4.46 18.36 -16.52
N ASN A 104 -4.67 18.65 -15.24
CA ASN A 104 -4.87 20.02 -14.76
C ASN A 104 -3.65 20.91 -15.04
N GLU A 105 -2.44 20.44 -14.78
CA GLU A 105 -1.22 21.19 -15.09
C GLU A 105 -1.07 21.46 -16.58
N ARG A 106 -1.37 20.49 -17.44
CA ARG A 106 -1.41 20.70 -18.90
C ARG A 106 -2.42 21.76 -19.30
N GLN A 107 -3.61 21.75 -18.69
CA GLN A 107 -4.65 22.72 -18.98
C GLN A 107 -4.27 24.13 -18.49
N LYS A 108 -3.69 24.25 -17.29
CA LYS A 108 -3.15 25.51 -16.76
C LYS A 108 -2.10 26.10 -17.69
N LYS A 109 -1.12 25.29 -18.12
CA LYS A 109 -0.10 25.71 -19.09
C LYS A 109 -0.74 26.21 -20.39
N LYS A 110 -1.71 25.49 -20.95
CA LYS A 110 -2.44 25.89 -22.16
C LYS A 110 -3.17 27.23 -21.99
N ARG A 111 -3.77 27.48 -20.83
CA ARG A 111 -4.46 28.75 -20.52
C ARG A 111 -3.50 29.91 -20.31
N ALA A 112 -2.32 29.64 -19.75
CA ALA A 112 -1.29 30.65 -19.50
C ALA A 112 -0.60 31.15 -20.79
N VAL A 113 -0.60 30.34 -21.86
CA VAL A 113 -0.08 30.77 -23.17
C VAL A 113 -0.98 31.87 -23.75
N ARG A 114 -0.44 33.10 -23.85
CA ARG A 114 -1.13 34.22 -24.53
C ARG A 114 -1.34 33.86 -25.99
N ARG A 115 -2.58 34.05 -26.48
CA ARG A 115 -2.91 33.91 -27.89
C ARG A 115 -2.50 35.21 -28.59
N SER A 116 -1.50 35.17 -29.47
CA SER A 116 -1.19 36.28 -30.37
C SER A 116 -2.19 36.27 -31.53
N TYR A 117 -2.97 37.34 -31.65
CA TYR A 117 -3.93 37.50 -32.74
C TYR A 117 -3.18 38.00 -33.99
N ILE A 118 -3.29 37.28 -35.11
CA ILE A 118 -2.53 37.57 -36.34
C ILE A 118 -3.27 38.54 -37.27
N ALA A 119 -4.58 38.79 -37.04
CA ALA A 119 -5.37 39.62 -37.94
C ALA A 119 -5.38 41.10 -37.51
N THR A 120 -4.74 41.94 -38.32
CA THR A 120 -4.82 43.42 -38.28
C THR A 120 -6.11 43.90 -38.94
N GLY A 121 -7.27 43.51 -38.40
CA GLY A 121 -8.57 44.11 -38.74
C GLY A 121 -9.11 43.90 -40.16
N GLY A 122 -8.50 43.02 -40.98
CA GLY A 122 -8.95 42.68 -42.34
C GLY A 122 -9.03 41.17 -42.58
N VAL A 123 -9.62 40.76 -43.71
CA VAL A 123 -9.70 39.34 -44.10
C VAL A 123 -8.29 38.84 -44.44
N LEU A 124 -7.75 37.96 -43.60
CA LEU A 124 -6.45 37.34 -43.82
C LEU A 124 -6.53 36.43 -45.05
N THR A 125 -5.77 36.74 -46.10
CA THR A 125 -5.68 35.86 -47.28
C THR A 125 -4.81 34.65 -46.98
N ALA A 126 -5.09 33.51 -47.62
CA ALA A 126 -4.40 32.23 -47.37
C ALA A 126 -2.86 32.34 -47.53
N GLN A 127 -2.41 33.15 -48.49
CA GLN A 127 -0.98 33.38 -48.74
C GLN A 127 -0.30 34.20 -47.63
N GLU A 128 -0.96 35.24 -47.13
CA GLU A 128 -0.45 36.01 -45.98
C GLU A 128 -0.37 35.16 -44.71
N GLY A 129 -1.36 34.29 -44.49
CA GLY A 129 -1.34 33.32 -43.39
C GLY A 129 -0.12 32.39 -43.47
N LEU A 130 0.17 31.86 -44.66
CA LEU A 130 1.30 30.94 -44.87
C LEU A 130 2.65 31.62 -44.63
N ASN A 131 2.84 32.83 -45.15
CA ASN A 131 4.07 33.58 -45.00
C ASN A 131 4.33 33.97 -43.54
N ARG A 132 3.29 34.38 -42.80
CA ARG A 132 3.42 34.74 -41.38
C ARG A 132 3.71 33.52 -40.49
N SER A 133 3.13 32.35 -40.78
CA SER A 133 3.46 31.09 -40.06
C SER A 133 4.93 30.71 -40.25
N LYS A 134 5.45 30.81 -41.48
CA LYS A 134 6.87 30.55 -41.77
C LYS A 134 7.78 31.50 -41.00
N SER A 135 7.44 32.79 -40.94
CA SER A 135 8.22 33.77 -40.17
C SER A 135 8.19 33.49 -38.67
N THR A 136 7.06 33.07 -38.10
CA THR A 136 6.99 32.69 -36.67
C THR A 136 7.78 31.40 -36.38
N ASP A 137 7.72 30.40 -37.27
CA ASP A 137 8.48 29.16 -37.11
C ASP A 137 9.99 29.39 -37.20
N LEU A 138 10.44 30.26 -38.11
CA LEU A 138 11.84 30.69 -38.20
C LEU A 138 12.31 31.44 -36.95
N GLN A 139 11.43 32.22 -36.31
CA GLN A 139 11.74 32.97 -35.10
C GLN A 139 11.79 32.08 -33.84
N VAL A 140 11.00 30.99 -33.81
CA VAL A 140 11.06 29.96 -32.76
C VAL A 140 12.32 29.10 -32.90
N MET A 141 12.73 28.75 -34.13
CA MET A 141 13.97 28.00 -34.41
C MET A 141 15.24 28.78 -34.04
N GLY A 142 15.21 30.12 -34.08
CA GLY A 142 16.32 30.97 -33.63
C GLY A 142 16.50 31.06 -32.11
N GLN A 143 15.52 30.59 -31.33
CA GLN A 143 15.56 30.62 -29.85
C GLN A 143 15.77 29.23 -29.22
N SER A 144 15.82 28.16 -30.02
CA SER A 144 15.93 26.78 -29.54
C SER A 144 17.22 26.09 -30.00
N THR A 145 18.38 26.69 -29.77
CA THR A 145 19.68 25.97 -29.82
C THR A 145 20.00 25.26 -28.50
N GLY A 146 18.99 24.79 -27.77
CA GLY A 146 19.17 24.05 -26.51
C GLY A 146 17.95 23.22 -26.14
N GLY A 147 17.80 22.03 -26.72
CA GLY A 147 16.82 21.03 -26.28
C GLY A 147 16.37 20.10 -27.39
N ALA A 148 16.71 18.81 -27.24
CA ALA A 148 16.56 17.74 -28.23
C ALA A 148 15.19 17.67 -28.92
N GLU A 149 15.26 17.46 -30.23
CA GLU A 149 14.16 17.22 -31.17
C GLU A 149 13.42 15.93 -30.86
N GLU A 150 12.13 16.03 -30.51
CA GLU A 150 11.21 14.90 -30.56
C GLU A 150 10.14 15.16 -31.63
N GLN A 151 10.24 14.41 -32.72
CA GLN A 151 9.41 14.53 -33.91
C GLN A 151 7.94 14.25 -33.56
N ARG A 152 7.09 15.28 -33.64
CA ARG A 152 5.64 15.14 -33.53
C ARG A 152 5.07 14.57 -34.83
N ILE A 153 4.85 13.26 -34.85
CA ILE A 153 4.12 12.56 -35.92
C ILE A 153 2.65 13.04 -35.92
N ARG A 154 2.15 13.55 -37.05
CA ARG A 154 0.73 13.93 -37.22
C ARG A 154 -0.13 12.69 -37.36
N ALA A 155 -1.31 12.72 -36.74
CA ALA A 155 -2.31 11.66 -36.88
C ALA A 155 -2.85 11.55 -38.32
N PRO A 156 -3.10 10.33 -38.84
CA PRO A 156 -3.64 10.13 -40.19
C PRO A 156 -5.02 10.74 -40.35
N GLN A 157 -5.32 11.23 -41.55
CA GLN A 157 -6.65 11.73 -41.91
C GLN A 157 -7.60 10.54 -42.17
N MET A 158 -8.74 10.52 -41.49
CA MET A 158 -9.82 9.56 -41.75
C MET A 158 -10.60 10.04 -42.98
N SER A 159 -10.65 9.23 -44.04
CA SER A 159 -11.62 9.39 -45.13
C SER A 159 -12.98 8.84 -44.68
N TYR A 160 -14.04 9.59 -44.95
CA TYR A 160 -15.44 9.18 -44.73
C TYR A 160 -15.87 8.08 -45.69
#